data_AF-A0A9X3NBH3-F1
#
_entry.id   AF-A0A9X3NBH3-F1
#
_cell.length_a   1.000
_cell.length_b   1.000
_cell.length_c   1.000
_cell.angle_alpha   90.00
_cell.angle_beta   90.00
_cell.angle_gamma   90.00
#
_symmetry.space_group_name_H-M   'P 1'
#
loop_
_entity.id
_entity.type
_entity.pdbx_description
1 polymer ?
#
loop_
_entity_poly.entity_id
_entity_poly.type
_entity_poly.pdbx_seq_one_letter_code
_entity_poly.pdbx_strand_id
1 'polypeptide(L)'
;MHAEGDGTALTGFSAGAYWKISRFRERAIQVAVPKRRRTQPGFEIVPDRLLLGESLTRDAIPVCTVPRVLFDLSRELNVEQVANVIHAAAFIKRWNERAVTRRTPALERAIALYNSGSGASSWTSAGRD
;
A
#
# COMPACT_ATOMS: atom_id res chain seq x y z
N MET A 1 -6.42 -18.07 -15.95
CA MET A 1 -5.02 -18.48 -16.15
C MET A 1 -4.22 -17.21 -16.39
N HIS A 2 -3.46 -16.73 -15.41
CA HIS A 2 -2.64 -15.52 -15.54
C HIS A 2 -1.21 -15.92 -15.90
N ALA A 3 -0.66 -15.32 -16.96
CA ALA A 3 0.57 -15.76 -17.63
C ALA A 3 1.87 -15.53 -16.83
N GLU A 4 1.81 -15.05 -15.58
CA GLU A 4 2.98 -14.94 -14.69
C GLU A 4 2.81 -15.75 -13.39
N GLY A 5 2.03 -16.82 -13.44
CA GLY A 5 2.00 -17.86 -12.42
C GLY A 5 1.18 -17.49 -11.18
N ASP A 6 0.41 -18.45 -10.71
CA ASP A 6 -0.55 -18.25 -9.64
C ASP A 6 0.09 -17.62 -8.39
N GLY A 7 -0.57 -16.59 -7.86
CA GLY A 7 -0.18 -15.90 -6.63
C GLY A 7 0.80 -14.72 -6.78
N THR A 8 1.10 -14.26 -8.00
CA THR A 8 1.91 -13.06 -8.22
C THR A 8 1.06 -11.79 -8.30
N ALA A 9 1.55 -10.68 -7.74
CA ALA A 9 0.88 -9.38 -7.84
C ALA A 9 1.86 -8.20 -7.71
N LEU A 10 1.58 -7.11 -8.41
CA LEU A 10 2.27 -5.84 -8.27
C LEU A 10 2.20 -5.38 -6.81
N THR A 11 3.32 -4.97 -6.21
CA THR A 11 3.36 -4.60 -4.80
C THR A 11 4.22 -3.36 -4.51
N GLY A 12 4.32 -2.97 -3.24
CA GLY A 12 5.23 -1.93 -2.74
C GLY A 12 5.08 -0.60 -3.46
N PHE A 13 6.20 -0.02 -3.89
CA PHE A 13 6.23 1.23 -4.63
C PHE A 13 5.48 1.15 -5.96
N SER A 14 5.61 0.05 -6.71
CA SER A 14 4.92 -0.12 -7.99
C SER A 14 3.41 -0.16 -7.87
N ALA A 15 2.90 -0.88 -6.86
CA ALA A 15 1.48 -0.84 -6.56
C ALA A 15 1.07 0.54 -6.00
N GLY A 16 1.91 1.18 -5.18
CA GLY A 16 1.67 2.53 -4.68
C GLY A 16 1.50 3.58 -5.78
N ALA A 17 2.32 3.50 -6.84
CA ALA A 17 2.20 4.36 -8.01
C ALA A 17 0.97 3.99 -8.85
N TYR A 18 0.72 2.70 -9.08
CA TYR A 18 -0.47 2.22 -9.79
C TYR A 18 -1.77 2.71 -9.14
N TRP A 19 -1.85 2.66 -7.80
CA TRP A 19 -2.99 3.19 -7.04
C TRP A 19 -3.01 4.72 -6.93
N LYS A 20 -1.95 5.41 -7.37
CA LYS A 20 -1.75 6.86 -7.23
C LYS A 20 -1.75 7.36 -5.78
N ILE A 21 -1.27 6.53 -4.86
CA ILE A 21 -1.17 6.84 -3.42
C ILE A 21 0.25 7.17 -2.96
N SER A 22 1.23 6.94 -3.82
CA SER A 22 2.65 7.23 -3.58
C SER A 22 3.24 7.97 -4.77
N ARG A 23 4.17 8.90 -4.48
CA ARG A 23 5.04 9.55 -5.46
C ARG A 23 6.50 9.12 -5.33
N PHE A 24 6.79 8.19 -4.41
CA PHE A 24 8.13 7.67 -4.24
C PHE A 24 8.56 6.92 -5.51
N ARG A 25 9.80 7.16 -5.93
CA ARG A 25 10.31 6.66 -7.21
C ARG A 25 10.65 5.18 -7.11
N GLU A 26 10.04 4.39 -8.00
CA GLU A 26 10.40 2.99 -8.21
C GLU A 26 11.79 2.86 -8.85
N ARG A 27 12.59 1.92 -8.36
CA ARG A 27 13.87 1.54 -9.00
C ARG A 27 13.69 0.39 -10.00
N ALA A 28 12.68 -0.45 -9.77
CA ALA A 28 12.30 -1.59 -10.58
C ALA A 28 10.81 -1.89 -10.36
N ILE A 29 10.21 -2.71 -11.22
CA ILE A 29 8.83 -3.19 -11.04
C ILE A 29 8.81 -4.20 -9.90
N GLN A 30 8.15 -3.84 -8.79
CA GLN A 30 8.06 -4.67 -7.60
C GLN A 30 6.91 -5.65 -7.69
N VAL A 31 7.20 -6.94 -7.56
CA VAL A 31 6.21 -8.03 -7.65
C VAL A 31 6.33 -8.95 -6.43
N ALA A 32 5.22 -9.12 -5.71
CA ALA A 32 5.07 -10.14 -4.69
C ALA A 32 4.91 -11.51 -5.35
N VAL A 33 5.68 -12.51 -4.91
CA VAL A 33 5.62 -13.87 -5.44
C VAL A 33 5.60 -14.90 -4.30
N PRO A 34 4.84 -16.01 -4.43
CA PRO A 34 4.67 -16.98 -3.35
C PRO A 34 5.90 -17.87 -3.12
N LYS A 35 6.77 -18.00 -4.12
CA LYS A 35 8.05 -18.72 -4.03
C LYS A 35 9.13 -17.88 -4.70
N ARG A 36 10.34 -17.88 -4.14
CA ARG A 36 11.51 -17.23 -4.78
C ARG A 36 11.62 -17.69 -6.23
N ARG A 37 11.63 -16.73 -7.16
CA ARG A 37 11.85 -16.96 -8.59
C ARG A 37 13.17 -16.31 -8.99
N ARG A 38 13.70 -16.73 -10.14
CA ARG A 38 14.85 -16.05 -10.75
C ARG A 38 14.46 -14.62 -11.08
N THR A 39 15.28 -13.66 -10.63
CA THR A 39 15.10 -12.25 -10.95
C THR A 39 15.26 -12.04 -12.47
N GLN A 40 14.38 -11.22 -13.03
CA GLN A 40 14.48 -10.75 -14.41
C GLN A 40 14.94 -9.28 -14.38
N PRO A 41 15.77 -8.82 -15.34
CA PRO A 41 16.14 -7.41 -15.42
C PRO A 41 14.90 -6.52 -15.45
N GLY A 42 14.89 -5.45 -14.64
CA GLY A 42 13.75 -4.53 -14.51
C GLY A 42 12.70 -4.95 -13.47
N PHE A 43 12.80 -6.14 -12.88
CA PHE A 43 11.90 -6.62 -11.83
C PHE A 43 12.62 -6.78 -10.49
N GLU A 44 11.95 -6.34 -9.43
CA GLU A 44 12.32 -6.65 -8.05
C GLU A 44 11.32 -7.67 -7.49
N ILE A 45 11.85 -8.84 -7.13
CA ILE A 45 11.05 -9.91 -6.56
C ILE A 45 10.98 -9.72 -5.05
N VAL A 46 9.77 -9.54 -4.52
CA VAL A 46 9.49 -9.54 -3.09
C VAL A 46 8.97 -10.93 -2.72
N PRO A 47 9.78 -11.79 -2.07
CA PRO A 47 9.32 -13.11 -1.67
C PRO A 47 8.38 -12.95 -0.48
N ASP A 48 7.08 -12.98 -0.73
CA ASP A 48 6.04 -12.97 0.30
C ASP A 48 4.81 -13.69 -0.22
N ARG A 49 4.24 -14.56 0.62
CA ARG A 49 3.00 -15.24 0.30
C ARG A 49 1.85 -14.29 0.56
N LEU A 50 1.11 -13.97 -0.49
CA LEU A 50 -0.13 -13.20 -0.38
C LEU A 50 -1.21 -14.01 0.36
N LEU A 51 -1.84 -13.38 1.35
CA LEU A 51 -3.02 -13.93 2.00
C LEU A 51 -4.25 -13.76 1.10
N LEU A 52 -5.32 -14.51 1.39
CA LEU A 52 -6.58 -14.35 0.68
C LEU A 52 -7.09 -12.91 0.84
N GLY A 53 -7.40 -12.25 -0.28
CA GLY A 53 -7.86 -10.86 -0.31
C GLY A 53 -6.76 -9.80 -0.29
N GLU A 54 -5.47 -10.17 -0.29
CA GLU A 54 -4.36 -9.22 -0.39
C GLU A 54 -4.05 -8.78 -1.82
N SER A 55 -4.67 -9.41 -2.81
CA SER A 55 -4.59 -9.02 -4.22
C SER A 55 -5.94 -9.04 -4.91
N LEU A 56 -6.03 -8.30 -6.00
CA LEU A 56 -7.14 -8.29 -6.94
C LEU A 56 -6.60 -8.09 -8.35
N THR A 57 -7.40 -8.41 -9.36
CA THR A 57 -7.07 -8.09 -10.76
C THR A 57 -7.74 -6.79 -11.15
N ARG A 58 -6.96 -5.84 -11.67
CA ARG A 58 -7.45 -4.58 -12.23
C ARG A 58 -6.68 -4.28 -13.52
N ASP A 59 -7.40 -3.88 -14.57
CA ASP A 59 -6.83 -3.66 -15.90
C ASP A 59 -6.02 -4.87 -16.43
N ALA A 60 -6.51 -6.08 -16.13
CA ALA A 60 -5.85 -7.37 -16.38
C ALA A 60 -4.51 -7.60 -15.64
N ILE A 61 -4.13 -6.71 -14.72
CA ILE A 61 -2.92 -6.79 -13.90
C ILE A 61 -3.31 -7.25 -12.48
N PRO A 62 -2.72 -8.32 -11.95
CA PRO A 62 -2.81 -8.63 -10.52
C PRO A 62 -2.07 -7.57 -9.70
N VAL A 63 -2.76 -6.92 -8.77
CA VAL A 63 -2.19 -5.84 -7.94
C VAL A 63 -2.57 -6.08 -6.48
N CYS A 64 -1.62 -5.85 -5.57
CA CYS A 64 -1.87 -5.86 -4.14
C CYS A 64 -2.90 -4.80 -3.75
N THR A 65 -3.77 -5.13 -2.80
CA THR A 65 -4.75 -4.18 -2.25
C THR A 65 -4.03 -3.06 -1.50
N VAL A 66 -4.66 -1.88 -1.35
CA VAL A 66 -4.07 -0.75 -0.63
C VAL A 66 -3.57 -1.11 0.79
N PRO A 67 -4.32 -1.87 1.62
CA PRO A 67 -3.81 -2.33 2.91
C PRO A 67 -2.51 -3.13 2.80
N ARG A 68 -2.42 -4.02 1.80
CA ARG A 68 -1.20 -4.80 1.53
C ARG A 68 -0.04 -3.92 1.08
N VAL A 69 -0.31 -2.95 0.20
CA VAL A 69 0.69 -1.97 -0.25
C VAL A 69 1.24 -1.16 0.93
N LEU A 70 0.38 -0.72 1.84
CA LEU A 70 0.79 0.01 3.04
C LEU A 70 1.65 -0.86 3.98
N PHE A 71 1.31 -2.14 4.12
CA PHE A 71 2.16 -3.10 4.83
C PHE A 71 3.55 -3.19 4.20
N ASP A 72 3.65 -3.34 2.89
CA ASP A 72 4.94 -3.44 2.20
C ASP A 72 5.75 -2.15 2.31
N LEU A 73 5.14 -1.00 2.04
CA LEU A 73 5.79 0.31 2.16
C LEU A 73 6.26 0.59 3.60
N SER A 74 5.56 0.09 4.62
CA SER A 74 5.98 0.27 6.02
C SER A 74 7.29 -0.44 6.40
N ARG A 75 7.79 -1.33 5.54
CA ARG A 75 9.09 -1.99 5.72
C ARG A 75 10.25 -1.15 5.17
N GLU A 76 9.95 -0.14 4.36
CA GLU A 76 10.94 0.66 3.64
C GLU A 76 10.87 2.15 3.98
N LEU A 77 9.68 2.66 4.31
CA LEU A 77 9.41 4.06 4.65
C LEU A 77 9.33 4.28 6.16
N ASN A 78 9.59 5.53 6.58
CA ASN A 78 9.37 5.93 7.97
C ASN A 78 7.87 6.15 8.27
N VAL A 79 7.55 6.33 9.56
CA VAL A 79 6.16 6.43 10.05
C VAL A 79 5.40 7.58 9.40
N GLU A 80 6.03 8.74 9.28
CA GLU A 80 5.45 9.96 8.72
C GLU A 80 5.18 9.81 7.22
N GLN A 81 6.10 9.18 6.49
CA GLN A 81 5.94 8.88 5.08
C GLN A 81 4.80 7.88 4.84
N VAL A 82 4.69 6.83 5.65
CA VAL A 82 3.57 5.88 5.57
C VAL A 82 2.25 6.59 5.90
N ALA A 83 2.20 7.45 6.92
CA ALA A 83 1.01 8.22 7.27
C ALA A 83 0.56 9.13 6.11
N ASN A 84 1.51 9.76 5.40
CA ASN A 84 1.21 10.55 4.20
C ASN A 84 0.63 9.69 3.06
N VAL A 85 1.09 8.45 2.89
CA VAL A 85 0.51 7.51 1.92
C VAL A 85 -0.91 7.10 2.35
N ILE A 86 -1.17 6.92 3.65
CA ILE A 86 -2.52 6.68 4.18
C ILE A 86 -3.43 7.89 3.87
N HIS A 87 -2.97 9.12 4.10
CA HIS A 87 -3.71 10.33 3.73
C HIS A 87 -4.03 10.38 2.24
N ALA A 88 -3.06 10.09 1.36
CA ALA A 88 -3.27 10.04 -0.08
C ALA A 88 -4.31 8.97 -0.48
N ALA A 89 -4.22 7.78 0.12
CA ALA A 89 -5.18 6.69 -0.09
C ALA A 89 -6.58 7.05 0.39
N ALA A 90 -6.70 7.71 1.54
CA ALA A 90 -7.97 8.19 2.08
C ALA A 90 -8.60 9.27 1.18
N PHE A 91 -7.80 10.22 0.69
CA PHE A 91 -8.24 11.27 -0.23
C PHE A 91 -8.90 10.70 -1.49
N ILE A 92 -8.36 9.61 -2.06
CA ILE A 92 -8.94 8.94 -3.23
C ILE A 92 -9.96 7.83 -2.87
N LYS A 93 -10.43 7.77 -1.62
CA LYS A 93 -11.42 6.80 -1.12
C LYS A 93 -11.00 5.33 -1.25
N ARG A 94 -9.70 5.05 -1.08
CA ARG A 94 -9.12 3.70 -1.13
C ARG A 94 -8.56 3.21 0.20
N TRP A 95 -8.66 4.01 1.27
CA TRP A 95 -8.29 3.62 2.63
C TRP A 95 -9.49 3.03 3.38
N ASN A 96 -9.27 1.87 4.01
CA ASN A 96 -10.17 1.27 4.98
C ASN A 96 -9.32 0.54 6.02
N GLU A 97 -9.23 1.09 7.23
CA GLU A 97 -8.40 0.52 8.30
C GLU A 97 -8.79 -0.92 8.65
N ARG A 98 -10.09 -1.26 8.60
CA ARG A 98 -10.58 -2.62 8.91
C ARG A 98 -10.13 -3.67 7.90
N ALA A 99 -9.70 -3.24 6.71
CA ALA A 99 -9.16 -4.14 5.69
C ALA A 99 -7.67 -4.45 5.89
N VAL A 100 -7.02 -3.87 6.92
CA VAL A 100 -5.61 -4.15 7.26
C VAL A 100 -5.53 -5.48 8.00
N THR A 101 -5.09 -6.52 7.31
CA THR A 101 -4.91 -7.88 7.84
C THR A 101 -3.52 -8.14 8.41
N ARG A 102 -2.51 -7.39 7.95
CA ARG A 102 -1.11 -7.48 8.40
C ARG A 102 -0.63 -6.14 8.90
N ARG A 103 0.08 -6.14 10.02
CA ARG A 103 0.62 -4.93 10.64
C ARG A 103 2.10 -5.09 10.95
N THR A 104 2.87 -4.03 10.69
CA THR A 104 4.21 -3.83 11.25
C THR A 104 4.10 -2.77 12.35
N PRO A 105 5.06 -2.69 13.28
CA PRO A 105 5.08 -1.60 14.27
C PRO A 105 5.11 -0.20 13.61
N ALA A 106 5.74 -0.08 12.43
CA ALA A 106 5.75 1.17 11.68
C ALA A 106 4.36 1.51 11.11
N LEU A 107 3.66 0.53 10.53
CA LEU A 107 2.30 0.72 10.02
C LEU A 107 1.31 1.06 11.14
N GLU A 108 1.42 0.42 12.30
CA GLU A 108 0.59 0.74 13.47
C GLU A 108 0.77 2.18 13.92
N ARG A 109 2.02 2.63 14.05
CA ARG A 109 2.32 4.02 14.39
C ARG A 109 1.83 4.99 13.33
N ALA A 110 1.93 4.64 12.05
CA ALA A 110 1.47 5.48 10.95
C ALA A 110 -0.05 5.62 10.93
N ILE A 111 -0.79 4.54 11.21
CA ILE A 111 -2.25 4.56 11.37
C ILE A 111 -2.65 5.45 12.55
N ALA A 112 -1.96 5.31 13.68
CA ALA A 112 -2.20 6.16 14.85
C ALA A 112 -1.96 7.65 14.54
N LEU A 113 -0.88 7.96 13.82
CA LEU A 113 -0.56 9.32 13.37
C LEU A 113 -1.60 9.88 12.39
N TYR A 114 -2.06 9.08 11.43
CA TYR A 114 -3.15 9.44 10.52
C TYR A 114 -4.45 9.75 11.30
N ASN A 115 -4.78 8.93 12.29
CA ASN A 115 -5.99 9.09 13.09
C ASN A 115 -5.92 10.34 14.01
N SER A 116 -4.74 10.67 14.56
CA SER A 116 -4.58 11.88 15.37
C SER A 116 -4.65 13.17 14.53
N GLY A 117 -4.11 13.16 13.31
CA GLY A 117 -4.20 14.29 12.39
C GLY A 117 -5.58 14.47 11.74
N SER A 118 -6.31 13.38 11.49
CA SER A 118 -7.65 13.42 10.88
C SER A 118 -8.74 13.90 11.84
N GLY A 119 -8.47 13.94 13.16
CA GLY A 119 -9.36 14.53 14.16
C GLY A 119 -9.30 16.06 14.23
N ALA A 120 -8.28 16.70 13.65
CA ALA A 120 -8.09 18.15 13.72
C ALA A 120 -8.83 18.94 12.62
N SER A 121 -9.36 18.26 11.60
CA SER A 121 -10.06 18.90 10.46
C SER A 121 -11.58 19.07 10.66
N SER A 122 -12.11 18.84 11.87
CA SER A 122 -13.54 19.03 12.20
C SER A 122 -13.85 20.24 13.10
N TRP A 123 -12.87 21.12 13.35
CA TRP A 123 -13.04 22.43 14.01
C TRP A 123 -12.31 23.46 13.12
N THR A 124 -12.93 24.39 12.40
CA THR A 124 -13.77 25.51 12.88
C THR A 124 -14.64 26.03 11.73
N SER A 125 -15.96 25.90 11.86
CA SER A 125 -16.92 26.84 11.27
C SER A 125 -18.05 27.03 12.28
N ALA A 126 -17.72 27.73 13.37
CA ALA A 126 -18.69 28.22 14.33
C ALA A 126 -18.34 29.66 14.68
N GLY A 127 -19.26 30.57 14.39
CA GLY A 127 -19.38 31.89 15.02
C GLY A 127 -18.39 32.95 14.52
N ARG A 128 -18.80 33.69 13.50
CA ARG A 128 -18.52 35.13 13.44
C ARG A 128 -19.88 35.82 13.45
N ASP A 129 -20.32 36.18 14.65
CA ASP A 129 -21.25 37.28 14.87
C ASP A 129 -20.45 38.58 14.95
#